data_AF-A0A3N5HVL2-F1
#
_entry.id   AF-A0A3N5HVL2-F1
#
_cell.length_a   1.000
_cell.length_b   1.000
_cell.length_c   1.000
_cell.angle_alpha   90.00
_cell.angle_beta   90.00
_cell.angle_gamma   90.00
#
_symmetry.space_group_name_H-M   'P 1'
#
loop_
_entity.id
_entity.type
_entity.pdbx_description
1 polymer ?
#
loop_
_entity_poly.entity_id
_entity_poly.type
_entity_poly.pdbx_seq_one_letter_code
_entity_poly.pdbx_strand_id
1 'polypeptide(L)'
;MGVRLDAHGDERRLERGLRDPVDGGRRDPVAAGGGEHVEPVGNHPQRGLLGVGVHRFLLGGSQHILPNRTGGGHADHRAEPRRRARQRPRRDASVSSRGFADVALDEAVRRARALAPALRERAGGAETARQMEKPTLDDLHRAGLFRFHQPKRWGGMELPFVAIFDVPFEIARGCASTAWNVANLGIHHWMLALYDERAQQEVWGQDPDALIASGIAYPQGRGRRVDGGFVVSGLWNFSSGVDPATWNMLAVTVRDGERVVDHRMCLVPRGDYEVVDDWHVVGMRSTGS
;
A
#
# COMPACT_ATOMS: atom_id res chain seq x y z
N MET A 1 13.50 5.15 -1.88
CA MET A 1 12.73 6.34 -2.15
C MET A 1 11.73 6.59 -1.05
N GLY A 2 11.59 7.84 -0.62
CA GLY A 2 10.44 8.27 0.14
C GLY A 2 9.13 8.19 -0.65
N VAL A 3 8.01 8.28 0.06
CA VAL A 3 6.65 8.37 -0.50
C VAL A 3 6.00 9.66 -0.03
N ARG A 4 5.43 10.40 -0.97
CA ARG A 4 4.71 11.64 -0.70
C ARG A 4 3.23 11.46 -1.03
N LEU A 5 2.38 11.93 -0.12
CA LEU A 5 0.95 12.03 -0.33
C LEU A 5 0.47 13.43 0.06
N ASP A 6 -0.09 14.15 -0.92
CA ASP A 6 -0.70 15.45 -0.68
C ASP A 6 -2.21 15.28 -0.50
N ALA A 7 -2.80 16.01 0.45
CA ALA A 7 -4.25 16.09 0.54
C ALA A 7 -4.75 16.94 -0.65
N HIS A 8 -5.55 16.37 -1.56
CA HIS A 8 -6.20 17.17 -2.60
C HIS A 8 -7.23 18.13 -1.97
N GLY A 9 -6.86 19.41 -1.88
CA GLY A 9 -7.65 20.49 -1.30
C GLY A 9 -6.76 21.67 -0.94
N ASP A 10 -6.54 22.54 -1.94
CA ASP A 10 -5.77 23.78 -1.85
C ASP A 10 -6.30 24.71 -0.75
N GLU A 11 -5.51 24.89 0.32
CA GLU A 11 -5.50 26.14 1.06
C GLU A 11 -4.06 26.51 1.44
N ARG A 12 -3.45 27.26 0.52
CA ARG A 12 -2.25 28.11 0.66
C ARG A 12 -0.99 27.50 0.06
N ARG A 13 -0.88 27.70 -1.26
CA ARG A 13 0.21 28.45 -1.91
C ARG A 13 1.62 28.09 -1.42
N LEU A 14 2.40 27.53 -2.35
CA LEU A 14 3.67 28.10 -2.80
C LEU A 14 3.93 29.50 -2.23
N GLU A 15 4.44 29.60 -1.00
CA GLU A 15 4.97 30.82 -0.39
C GLU A 15 5.51 30.52 1.02
N ARG A 16 6.69 29.89 1.05
CA ARG A 16 7.88 30.41 1.75
C ARG A 16 8.96 29.35 1.70
N GLY A 17 10.05 29.72 1.02
CA GLY A 17 11.20 28.88 0.79
C GLY A 17 11.86 28.40 2.09
N LEU A 18 12.52 27.26 1.93
CA LEU A 18 13.64 26.77 2.72
C LEU A 18 14.36 27.91 3.47
N ARG A 19 14.19 27.95 4.79
CA ARG A 19 15.18 28.44 5.73
C ARG A 19 15.15 27.55 6.97
N ASP A 20 16.24 26.84 7.20
CA ASP A 20 16.58 26.26 8.49
C ASP A 20 16.56 27.33 9.58
N PRO A 21 16.16 26.98 10.81
CA PRO A 21 16.62 27.69 11.99
C PRO A 21 17.33 26.75 12.95
N VAL A 22 18.66 26.86 12.97
CA VAL A 22 19.43 26.68 14.20
C VAL A 22 19.34 28.00 14.99
N ASP A 23 19.21 27.85 16.31
CA ASP A 23 19.26 28.83 17.41
C ASP A 23 18.03 29.67 17.81
N GLY A 24 17.46 29.29 18.97
CA GLY A 24 17.71 30.02 20.21
C GLY A 24 16.73 31.14 20.60
N GLY A 25 15.79 30.86 21.51
CA GLY A 25 15.10 31.92 22.26
C GLY A 25 13.82 31.50 23.00
N ARG A 26 13.92 31.29 24.32
CA ARG A 26 12.83 31.12 25.30
C ARG A 26 11.75 32.20 25.22
N ARG A 27 10.47 31.83 25.37
CA ARG A 27 9.46 32.48 26.25
C ARG A 27 8.38 31.49 26.71
N ASP A 28 8.05 31.58 28.00
CA ASP A 28 7.09 30.77 28.78
C ASP A 28 5.65 31.35 28.76
N PRO A 29 4.63 30.64 29.30
CA PRO A 29 3.26 30.59 28.77
C PRO A 29 2.23 31.47 29.51
N VAL A 30 1.03 31.61 28.92
CA VAL A 30 -0.16 32.18 29.58
C VAL A 30 -1.31 31.18 29.54
N ALA A 31 -1.95 31.02 30.70
CA ALA A 31 -3.09 30.14 30.97
C ALA A 31 -4.42 30.91 31.05
N ALA A 32 -5.52 30.22 30.73
CA ALA A 32 -6.90 30.34 31.27
C ALA A 32 -7.81 29.45 30.39
N GLY A 33 -8.83 28.68 30.82
CA GLY A 33 -9.52 28.51 32.09
C GLY A 33 -11.00 28.15 31.79
N GLY A 34 -11.55 27.13 32.47
CA GLY A 34 -12.99 26.90 32.78
C GLY A 34 -13.98 26.51 31.66
N GLY A 35 -14.47 25.26 31.63
CA GLY A 35 -15.87 24.88 31.96
C GLY A 35 -16.51 24.24 30.71
N GLU A 36 -17.34 23.19 30.70
CA GLU A 36 -18.27 22.61 31.66
C GLU A 36 -18.39 21.08 31.52
N HIS A 37 -19.01 20.48 32.53
CA HIS A 37 -19.38 19.07 32.67
C HIS A 37 -20.43 18.62 31.63
N VAL A 38 -20.21 17.46 31.01
CA VAL A 38 -21.26 16.63 30.40
C VAL A 38 -21.08 15.20 30.88
N GLU A 39 -22.11 14.64 31.51
CA GLU A 39 -22.09 13.23 31.94
C GLU A 39 -22.08 12.29 30.73
N PRO A 40 -21.22 11.25 30.73
CA PRO A 40 -21.16 10.25 29.68
C PRO A 40 -22.24 9.17 29.88
N VAL A 41 -23.17 9.07 28.95
CA VAL A 41 -24.04 7.89 28.83
C VAL A 41 -23.30 6.80 28.07
N GLY A 42 -23.17 5.63 28.71
CA GLY A 42 -23.09 4.35 28.00
C GLY A 42 -21.73 3.65 28.08
N ASN A 43 -21.49 3.01 29.21
CA ASN A 43 -20.47 2.00 29.41
C ASN A 43 -20.69 0.81 28.44
N HIS A 44 -19.73 0.51 27.55
CA HIS A 44 -19.59 -0.83 26.99
C HIS A 44 -18.11 -1.27 27.06
N PRO A 45 -17.77 -2.19 27.99
CA PRO A 45 -16.40 -2.62 28.21
C PRO A 45 -16.10 -3.85 27.35
N GLN A 46 -14.91 -3.87 26.73
CA GLN A 46 -13.88 -4.92 26.89
C GLN A 46 -12.93 -4.98 25.67
N ARG A 47 -11.87 -4.15 25.76
CA ARG A 47 -10.48 -4.37 25.30
C ARG A 47 -10.26 -5.24 24.03
N GLY A 48 -9.85 -4.61 22.92
CA GLY A 48 -9.19 -5.33 21.81
C GLY A 48 -9.02 -4.52 20.52
N LEU A 49 -7.88 -3.85 20.40
CA LEU A 49 -7.13 -3.44 19.19
C LEU A 49 -7.80 -3.35 17.80
N LEU A 50 -7.61 -2.17 17.17
CA LEU A 50 -7.36 -1.89 15.75
C LEU A 50 -8.33 -2.45 14.68
N GLY A 51 -9.38 -1.67 14.37
CA GLY A 51 -10.07 -1.78 13.08
C GLY A 51 -9.52 -0.74 12.10
N VAL A 52 -8.65 -1.11 11.17
CA VAL A 52 -8.22 -0.25 10.05
C VAL A 52 -9.36 -0.18 9.04
N GLY A 53 -10.08 0.94 9.00
CA GLY A 53 -11.05 1.22 7.94
C GLY A 53 -10.35 1.85 6.74
N VAL A 54 -10.51 1.25 5.57
CA VAL A 54 -10.27 1.90 4.27
C VAL A 54 -11.60 1.92 3.53
N HIS A 55 -11.99 3.10 3.05
CA HIS A 55 -13.11 3.28 2.16
C HIS A 55 -12.66 4.12 0.97
N ARG A 56 -12.76 3.54 -0.23
CA ARG A 56 -12.71 4.26 -1.50
C ARG A 56 -14.15 4.58 -1.92
N PHE A 57 -14.49 5.85 -2.09
CA PHE A 57 -15.76 6.26 -2.69
C PHE A 57 -15.57 6.62 -4.17
N LEU A 58 -16.46 6.06 -5.01
CA LEU A 58 -16.59 6.36 -6.43
C LEU A 58 -17.23 7.74 -6.61
N LEU A 59 -16.61 8.59 -7.43
CA LEU A 59 -17.23 9.84 -7.89
C LEU A 59 -18.17 9.56 -9.07
N GLY A 60 -19.41 10.04 -8.95
CA GLY A 60 -20.10 10.72 -10.04
C GLY A 60 -21.26 9.99 -10.71
N GLY A 61 -22.42 9.98 -10.05
CA GLY A 61 -23.70 9.90 -10.76
C GLY A 61 -24.04 11.24 -11.38
N SER A 62 -24.23 11.29 -12.71
CA SER A 62 -24.84 12.44 -13.37
C SER A 62 -26.34 12.15 -13.54
N GLN A 63 -27.14 12.82 -12.73
CA GLN A 63 -28.58 12.96 -12.95
C GLN A 63 -28.80 13.82 -14.19
N HIS A 64 -29.38 13.25 -15.25
CA HIS A 64 -29.94 14.04 -16.33
C HIS A 64 -31.42 14.32 -16.08
N ILE A 65 -31.68 15.61 -15.97
CA ILE A 65 -32.98 16.27 -15.89
C ILE A 65 -33.76 15.99 -17.19
N LEU A 66 -34.99 15.49 -17.06
CA LEU A 66 -35.98 15.43 -18.14
C LEU A 66 -36.67 16.79 -18.29
N PRO A 67 -36.98 17.22 -19.52
CA PRO A 67 -38.14 18.06 -19.77
C PRO A 67 -39.22 17.28 -20.53
N ASN A 68 -40.45 17.49 -20.09
CA ASN A 68 -41.67 16.97 -20.67
C ASN A 68 -42.23 17.99 -21.68
N ARG A 69 -42.64 17.57 -22.89
CA ARG A 69 -43.80 18.13 -23.64
C ARG A 69 -44.04 17.43 -24.98
N THR A 70 -45.15 16.69 -25.02
CA THR A 70 -46.25 16.70 -26.01
C THR A 70 -45.99 17.03 -27.50
N GLY A 71 -46.43 16.12 -28.38
CA GLY A 71 -47.21 16.49 -29.57
C GLY A 71 -46.77 15.92 -30.93
N GLY A 72 -47.42 14.82 -31.34
CA GLY A 72 -47.98 14.62 -32.69
C GLY A 72 -47.07 14.35 -33.90
N GLY A 73 -47.36 13.26 -34.62
CA GLY A 73 -47.40 13.30 -36.09
C GLY A 73 -46.49 12.34 -36.87
N HIS A 74 -47.10 11.22 -37.27
CA HIS A 74 -46.95 10.50 -38.56
C HIS A 74 -45.64 9.78 -38.95
N ALA A 75 -45.89 8.64 -39.61
CA ALA A 75 -45.01 7.53 -39.87
C ALA A 75 -44.07 7.73 -41.07
N ASP A 76 -42.92 7.04 -41.04
CA ASP A 76 -42.45 6.34 -42.24
C ASP A 76 -41.62 5.10 -41.87
N HIS A 77 -41.93 3.99 -42.54
CA HIS A 77 -41.30 2.69 -42.37
C HIS A 77 -40.07 2.59 -43.28
N ARG A 78 -38.87 2.53 -42.72
CA ARG A 78 -37.71 1.92 -43.38
C ARG A 78 -36.93 1.02 -42.43
N ALA A 79 -36.78 -0.23 -42.86
CA ALA A 79 -36.09 -1.30 -42.15
C ALA A 79 -34.58 -1.02 -42.04
N GLU A 80 -34.03 -1.09 -40.83
CA GLU A 80 -32.59 -1.08 -40.59
C GLU A 80 -32.02 -2.50 -40.45
N PRO A 81 -30.81 -2.78 -40.97
CA PRO A 81 -30.17 -4.07 -40.86
C PRO A 81 -29.54 -4.25 -39.47
N ARG A 82 -29.82 -5.41 -38.85
CA ARG A 82 -29.21 -5.86 -37.58
C ARG A 82 -27.68 -5.85 -37.67
N ARG A 83 -27.03 -4.84 -37.07
CA ARG A 83 -25.57 -4.82 -36.89
C ARG A 83 -25.20 -5.53 -35.59
N ARG A 84 -24.40 -6.59 -35.77
CA ARG A 84 -23.84 -7.50 -34.78
C ARG A 84 -23.30 -6.78 -33.54
N ALA A 85 -23.69 -7.28 -32.37
CA ALA A 85 -23.01 -6.99 -31.11
C ALA A 85 -21.52 -7.32 -31.27
N ARG A 86 -20.67 -6.29 -31.15
CA ARG A 86 -19.22 -6.47 -31.00
C ARG A 86 -18.98 -7.15 -29.65
N GLN A 87 -18.76 -8.46 -29.68
CA GLN A 87 -18.21 -9.19 -28.54
C GLN A 87 -16.87 -8.54 -28.18
N ARG A 88 -16.77 -8.02 -26.95
CA ARG A 88 -15.49 -7.69 -26.34
C ARG A 88 -14.64 -8.96 -26.34
N PRO A 89 -13.35 -8.92 -26.73
CA PRO A 89 -12.50 -10.09 -26.64
C PRO A 89 -12.40 -10.47 -25.16
N ARG A 90 -12.82 -11.70 -24.84
CA ARG A 90 -12.50 -12.33 -23.56
C ARG A 90 -10.97 -12.39 -23.50
N ARG A 91 -10.36 -11.65 -22.58
CA ARG A 91 -8.95 -11.87 -22.26
C ARG A 91 -8.82 -13.30 -21.78
N ASP A 92 -7.89 -14.04 -22.38
CA ASP A 92 -7.48 -15.35 -21.91
C ASP A 92 -7.09 -15.27 -20.44
N ALA A 93 -7.92 -15.87 -19.60
CA ALA A 93 -7.57 -16.23 -18.24
C ALA A 93 -6.71 -17.50 -18.31
N SER A 94 -5.43 -17.37 -18.62
CA SER A 94 -4.50 -18.51 -18.62
C SER A 94 -3.06 -18.10 -18.28
N VAL A 95 -2.91 -17.34 -17.19
CA VAL A 95 -1.76 -17.58 -16.29
C VAL A 95 -2.36 -18.28 -15.09
N SER A 96 -2.21 -19.60 -15.00
CA SER A 96 -2.70 -20.35 -13.84
C SER A 96 -2.01 -19.76 -12.61
N SER A 97 -2.77 -19.17 -11.68
CA SER A 97 -2.23 -18.80 -10.39
C SER A 97 -1.80 -20.10 -9.70
N ARG A 98 -0.50 -20.41 -9.77
CA ARG A 98 0.04 -21.51 -8.97
C ARG A 98 -0.13 -21.05 -7.52
N GLY A 99 -1.09 -21.63 -6.82
CA GLY A 99 -1.16 -21.51 -5.38
C GLY A 99 0.11 -22.12 -4.77
N PHE A 100 0.61 -21.51 -3.71
CA PHE A 100 1.75 -22.01 -2.94
C PHE A 100 1.32 -22.71 -1.64
N ALA A 101 0.04 -23.07 -1.53
CA ALA A 101 -0.59 -23.56 -0.31
C ALA A 101 0.04 -24.86 0.25
N ASP A 102 0.65 -25.66 -0.62
CA ASP A 102 1.30 -26.94 -0.26
C ASP A 102 2.83 -26.81 -0.08
N VAL A 103 3.37 -25.59 -0.21
CA VAL A 103 4.80 -25.35 -0.01
C VAL A 103 5.09 -25.26 1.48
N ALA A 104 5.84 -26.23 2.00
CA ALA A 104 6.33 -26.21 3.37
C ALA A 104 7.58 -25.31 3.52
N LEU A 105 7.93 -24.98 4.77
CA LEU A 105 9.05 -24.10 5.09
C LEU A 105 10.39 -24.59 4.54
N ASP A 106 10.67 -25.89 4.67
CA ASP A 106 11.90 -26.51 4.16
C ASP A 106 12.03 -26.34 2.64
N GLU A 107 10.92 -26.45 1.91
CA GLU A 107 10.87 -26.22 0.47
C GLU A 107 11.06 -24.74 0.12
N ALA A 108 10.44 -23.81 0.85
CA ALA A 108 10.66 -22.38 0.65
C ALA A 108 12.14 -22.00 0.86
N VAL A 109 12.78 -22.55 1.89
CA VAL A 109 14.22 -22.38 2.17
C VAL A 109 15.08 -22.98 1.06
N ARG A 110 14.73 -24.16 0.52
CA ARG A 110 15.43 -24.75 -0.64
C ARG A 110 15.34 -23.84 -1.87
N ARG A 111 14.18 -23.29 -2.17
CA ARG A 111 13.98 -22.35 -3.29
C ARG A 111 14.80 -21.09 -3.12
N ALA A 112 14.82 -20.52 -1.91
CA ALA A 112 15.63 -19.36 -1.58
C ALA A 112 17.12 -19.62 -1.80
N ARG A 113 17.63 -20.76 -1.30
CA ARG A 113 19.02 -21.19 -1.49
C ARG A 113 19.37 -21.37 -2.97
N ALA A 114 18.46 -21.91 -3.77
CA ALA A 114 18.66 -22.12 -5.20
C ALA A 114 18.79 -20.81 -6.00
N LEU A 115 18.19 -19.71 -5.54
CA LEU A 115 18.31 -18.40 -6.20
C LEU A 115 19.62 -17.66 -5.85
N ALA A 116 20.25 -17.96 -4.71
CA ALA A 116 21.41 -17.22 -4.22
C ALA A 116 22.55 -17.03 -5.24
N PRO A 117 22.93 -18.03 -6.08
CA PRO A 117 23.94 -17.82 -7.13
C PRO A 117 23.56 -16.75 -8.16
N ALA A 118 22.35 -16.82 -8.71
CA ALA A 118 21.86 -15.84 -9.69
C ALA A 118 21.73 -14.43 -9.09
N LEU A 119 21.30 -14.34 -7.82
CA LEU A 119 21.25 -13.07 -7.10
C LEU A 119 22.63 -12.45 -6.89
N ARG A 120 23.66 -13.28 -6.65
CA ARG A 120 25.04 -12.82 -6.53
C ARG A 120 25.56 -12.24 -7.83
N GLU A 121 25.27 -12.89 -8.95
CA GLU A 121 25.66 -12.40 -10.28
C GLU A 121 25.01 -11.05 -10.61
N ARG A 122 23.74 -10.85 -10.20
CA ARG A 122 22.99 -9.61 -10.45
C ARG A 122 23.25 -8.49 -9.44
N ALA A 123 23.91 -8.78 -8.30
CA ALA A 123 24.03 -7.84 -7.19
C ALA A 123 24.70 -6.50 -7.59
N GLY A 124 25.73 -6.54 -8.43
CA GLY A 124 26.41 -5.31 -8.88
C GLY A 124 25.54 -4.44 -9.80
N GLY A 125 24.71 -5.06 -10.65
CA GLY A 125 23.74 -4.35 -11.49
C GLY A 125 22.66 -3.68 -10.65
N ALA A 126 22.07 -4.45 -9.72
CA ALA A 126 21.07 -3.95 -8.78
C ALA A 126 21.61 -2.77 -7.94
N GLU A 127 22.83 -2.87 -7.42
CA GLU A 127 23.47 -1.80 -6.62
C GLU A 127 23.64 -0.49 -7.41
N THR A 128 23.94 -0.61 -8.71
CA THR A 128 24.02 0.51 -9.65
C THR A 128 22.64 1.10 -9.92
N ALA A 129 21.65 0.25 -10.15
CA ALA A 129 20.26 0.63 -10.43
C ALA A 129 19.54 1.23 -9.21
N ARG A 130 20.01 0.96 -7.99
CA ARG A 130 19.40 1.37 -6.69
C ARG A 130 17.98 0.83 -6.47
N GLN A 131 17.63 -0.24 -7.17
CA GLN A 131 16.35 -0.92 -7.08
C GLN A 131 16.52 -2.41 -7.41
N MET A 132 15.52 -3.22 -7.07
CA MET A 132 15.50 -4.63 -7.46
C MET A 132 15.18 -4.75 -8.95
N GLU A 133 16.06 -5.42 -9.70
CA GLU A 133 15.88 -5.58 -11.14
C GLU A 133 14.75 -6.57 -11.48
N LYS A 134 14.08 -6.34 -12.61
CA LYS A 134 12.94 -7.16 -13.07
C LYS A 134 13.22 -8.68 -13.09
N PRO A 135 14.37 -9.18 -13.58
CA PRO A 135 14.64 -10.62 -13.56
C PRO A 135 14.64 -11.21 -12.14
N THR A 136 15.11 -10.45 -11.16
CA THR A 136 15.10 -10.87 -9.75
C THR A 136 13.68 -10.89 -9.19
N LEU A 137 12.87 -9.87 -9.48
CA LEU A 137 11.45 -9.86 -9.12
C LEU A 137 10.71 -11.06 -9.72
N ASP A 138 10.88 -11.30 -11.02
CA ASP A 138 10.23 -12.41 -11.72
C ASP A 138 10.63 -13.77 -11.11
N ASP A 139 11.90 -13.96 -10.75
CA ASP A 139 12.38 -15.20 -10.13
C ASP A 139 11.76 -15.43 -8.74
N LEU A 140 11.68 -14.37 -7.93
CA LEU A 140 11.10 -14.42 -6.58
C LEU A 140 9.59 -14.70 -6.62
N HIS A 141 8.85 -14.09 -7.55
CA HIS A 141 7.44 -14.39 -7.79
C HIS A 141 7.25 -15.84 -8.24
N ARG A 142 8.03 -16.33 -9.21
CA ARG A 142 7.95 -17.72 -9.67
C ARG A 142 8.25 -18.73 -8.57
N ALA A 143 9.18 -18.40 -7.67
CA ALA A 143 9.51 -19.23 -6.51
C ALA A 143 8.46 -19.15 -5.37
N GLY A 144 7.60 -18.12 -5.40
CA GLY A 144 6.60 -17.84 -4.37
C GLY A 144 7.17 -17.14 -3.13
N LEU A 145 8.42 -16.66 -3.18
CA LEU A 145 9.15 -16.19 -2.02
C LEU A 145 8.72 -14.81 -1.50
N PHE A 146 7.80 -14.11 -2.18
CA PHE A 146 7.10 -12.97 -1.59
C PHE A 146 5.86 -13.38 -0.79
N ARG A 147 5.34 -14.60 -1.00
CA ARG A 147 4.02 -15.03 -0.51
C ARG A 147 4.11 -16.04 0.63
N PHE A 148 5.25 -16.08 1.33
CA PHE A 148 5.45 -17.04 2.44
C PHE A 148 4.51 -16.80 3.62
N HIS A 149 4.07 -15.56 3.87
CA HIS A 149 3.10 -15.23 4.93
C HIS A 149 1.70 -14.89 4.43
N GLN A 150 1.47 -14.87 3.12
CA GLN A 150 0.12 -14.67 2.59
C GLN A 150 -0.76 -15.90 2.95
N PRO A 151 -2.02 -15.71 3.38
CA PRO A 151 -2.91 -16.82 3.70
C PRO A 151 -3.14 -17.78 2.51
N LYS A 152 -3.31 -19.08 2.77
CA LYS A 152 -3.52 -20.09 1.72
C LYS A 152 -4.77 -19.82 0.88
N ARG A 153 -5.82 -19.26 1.48
CA ARG A 153 -7.05 -18.87 0.77
C ARG A 153 -6.81 -17.83 -0.34
N TRP A 154 -5.74 -17.05 -0.23
CA TRP A 154 -5.29 -16.07 -1.24
C TRP A 154 -4.15 -16.62 -2.11
N GLY A 155 -3.87 -17.92 -2.01
CA GLY A 155 -2.86 -18.65 -2.77
C GLY A 155 -1.44 -18.59 -2.19
N GLY A 156 -1.25 -18.03 -1.01
CA GLY A 156 0.05 -17.99 -0.33
C GLY A 156 0.40 -19.30 0.37
N MET A 157 1.52 -19.30 1.08
CA MET A 157 2.02 -20.48 1.80
C MET A 157 1.52 -20.56 3.24
N GLU A 158 1.19 -19.42 3.85
CA GLU A 158 0.78 -19.30 5.26
C GLU A 158 1.77 -20.00 6.22
N LEU A 159 3.06 -19.77 5.98
CA LEU A 159 4.14 -20.36 6.76
C LEU A 159 4.21 -19.77 8.19
N PRO A 160 4.83 -20.50 9.14
CA PRO A 160 5.09 -19.96 10.46
C PRO A 160 5.94 -18.68 10.43
N PHE A 161 5.86 -17.88 11.49
CA PHE A 161 6.57 -16.60 11.58
C PHE A 161 8.07 -16.71 11.31
N VAL A 162 8.71 -17.82 11.70
CA VAL A 162 10.16 -18.08 11.50
C VAL A 162 10.60 -17.98 10.03
N ALA A 163 9.69 -18.16 9.06
CA ALA A 163 9.98 -18.02 7.64
C ALA A 163 10.56 -16.64 7.27
N ILE A 164 10.22 -15.57 8.00
CA ILE A 164 10.80 -14.22 7.78
C ILE A 164 12.31 -14.17 8.06
N PHE A 165 12.85 -15.13 8.79
CA PHE A 165 14.28 -15.22 9.06
C PHE A 165 14.94 -16.23 8.12
N ASP A 166 14.40 -17.45 8.05
CA ASP A 166 15.05 -18.56 7.33
C ASP A 166 15.10 -18.35 5.81
N VAL A 167 14.04 -17.79 5.22
CA VAL A 167 13.99 -17.53 3.77
C VAL A 167 14.95 -16.39 3.39
N PRO A 168 14.86 -15.19 4.00
CA PRO A 168 15.80 -14.10 3.71
C PRO A 168 17.26 -14.45 4.03
N PHE A 169 17.53 -15.28 5.03
CA PHE A 169 18.90 -15.72 5.36
C PHE A 169 19.59 -16.38 4.16
N GLU A 170 18.91 -17.29 3.46
CA GLU A 170 19.47 -17.94 2.27
C GLU A 170 19.63 -16.97 1.10
N ILE A 171 18.66 -16.05 0.92
CA ILE A 171 18.71 -15.01 -0.13
C ILE A 171 19.89 -14.06 0.11
N ALA A 172 20.19 -13.73 1.37
CA ALA A 172 21.24 -12.80 1.76
C ALA A 172 22.64 -13.31 1.35
N ARG A 173 22.81 -14.63 1.17
CA ARG A 173 24.05 -15.23 0.65
C ARG A 173 24.35 -14.78 -0.79
N GLY A 174 23.33 -14.33 -1.53
CA GLY A 174 23.45 -13.79 -2.88
C GLY A 174 23.45 -12.26 -2.90
N CYS A 175 22.43 -11.63 -2.31
CA CYS A 175 22.26 -10.18 -2.29
C CYS A 175 21.52 -9.72 -1.02
N ALA A 176 22.18 -8.92 -0.18
CA ALA A 176 21.62 -8.44 1.08
C ALA A 176 20.39 -7.54 0.90
N SER A 177 20.41 -6.61 -0.07
CA SER A 177 19.24 -5.78 -0.40
C SER A 177 18.04 -6.58 -0.86
N THR A 178 18.26 -7.63 -1.65
CA THR A 178 17.17 -8.51 -2.09
C THR A 178 16.57 -9.25 -0.89
N ALA A 179 17.41 -9.76 0.00
CA ALA A 179 16.96 -10.43 1.22
C ALA A 179 16.10 -9.51 2.10
N TRP A 180 16.53 -8.26 2.29
CA TRP A 180 15.75 -7.26 3.02
C TRP A 180 14.39 -7.00 2.37
N ASN A 181 14.36 -6.80 1.05
CA ASN A 181 13.10 -6.59 0.34
C ASN A 181 12.18 -7.81 0.42
N VAL A 182 12.72 -9.03 0.36
CA VAL A 182 11.90 -10.25 0.53
C VAL A 182 11.32 -10.36 1.94
N ALA A 183 12.12 -10.07 2.98
CA ALA A 183 11.62 -10.02 4.36
C ALA A 183 10.52 -8.97 4.52
N ASN A 184 10.79 -7.74 4.05
CA ASN A 184 9.92 -6.58 4.18
C ASN A 184 8.58 -6.77 3.44
N LEU A 185 8.63 -7.08 2.14
CA LEU A 185 7.44 -7.29 1.33
C LEU A 185 6.66 -8.54 1.79
N GLY A 186 7.37 -9.57 2.24
CA GLY A 186 6.75 -10.79 2.77
C GLY A 186 5.94 -10.56 4.05
N ILE A 187 6.48 -9.83 5.04
CA ILE A 187 5.76 -9.56 6.30
C ILE A 187 4.54 -8.67 6.11
N HIS A 188 4.52 -7.83 5.07
CA HIS A 188 3.33 -7.01 4.77
C HIS A 188 2.12 -7.85 4.39
N HIS A 189 2.30 -9.08 3.90
CA HIS A 189 1.19 -9.99 3.71
C HIS A 189 0.57 -10.46 5.04
N TRP A 190 1.40 -10.73 6.06
CA TRP A 190 0.91 -11.02 7.41
C TRP A 190 0.16 -9.82 7.99
N MET A 191 0.70 -8.61 7.81
CA MET A 191 0.05 -7.38 8.28
C MET A 191 -1.30 -7.15 7.60
N LEU A 192 -1.40 -7.34 6.28
CA LEU A 192 -2.65 -7.20 5.54
C LEU A 192 -3.71 -8.23 5.99
N ALA A 193 -3.29 -9.43 6.41
CA ALA A 193 -4.21 -10.43 6.93
C ALA A 193 -4.92 -10.01 8.23
N LEU A 194 -4.39 -8.99 8.94
CA LEU A 194 -5.01 -8.39 10.13
C LEU A 194 -6.03 -7.28 9.79
N TYR A 195 -6.12 -6.88 8.52
CA TYR A 195 -7.10 -5.89 8.08
C TYR A 195 -8.46 -6.55 7.86
N ASP A 196 -9.50 -5.72 7.79
CA ASP A 196 -10.83 -6.12 7.32
C ASP A 196 -10.71 -6.88 5.99
N GLU A 197 -11.49 -7.96 5.85
CA GLU A 197 -11.44 -8.84 4.68
C GLU A 197 -11.67 -8.09 3.37
N ARG A 198 -12.42 -6.98 3.38
CA ARG A 198 -12.60 -6.12 2.20
C ARG A 198 -11.29 -5.56 1.68
N ALA A 199 -10.37 -5.16 2.56
CA ALA A 199 -9.04 -4.69 2.16
C ALA A 199 -8.20 -5.83 1.58
N GLN A 200 -8.32 -7.04 2.16
CA GLN A 200 -7.65 -8.23 1.62
C GLN A 200 -8.16 -8.57 0.21
N GLN A 201 -9.47 -8.51 -0.01
CA GLN A 201 -10.10 -8.72 -1.31
C GLN A 201 -9.72 -7.63 -2.32
N GLU A 202 -9.57 -6.38 -1.90
CA GLU A 202 -9.17 -5.27 -2.78
C GLU A 202 -7.72 -5.44 -3.28
N VAL A 203 -6.82 -5.94 -2.42
CA VAL A 203 -5.42 -6.18 -2.78
C VAL A 203 -5.25 -7.50 -3.53
N TRP A 204 -5.61 -8.63 -2.91
CA TRP A 204 -5.29 -9.96 -3.43
C TRP A 204 -6.35 -10.55 -4.36
N GLY A 205 -7.58 -10.02 -4.35
CA GLY A 205 -8.69 -10.61 -5.08
C GLY A 205 -8.57 -10.51 -6.60
N GLN A 206 -7.78 -9.58 -7.13
CA GLN A 206 -7.46 -9.48 -8.56
C GLN A 206 -6.01 -9.84 -8.87
N ASP A 207 -5.11 -9.57 -7.92
CA ASP A 207 -3.68 -9.82 -8.08
C ASP A 207 -3.12 -10.47 -6.80
N PRO A 208 -3.04 -11.80 -6.75
CA PRO A 208 -2.48 -12.49 -5.59
C PRO A 208 -0.97 -12.27 -5.45
N ASP A 209 -0.30 -11.73 -6.48
CA ASP A 209 1.12 -11.38 -6.47
C ASP A 209 1.36 -9.89 -6.11
N ALA A 210 0.31 -9.14 -5.75
CA ALA A 210 0.43 -7.74 -5.35
C ALA A 210 1.42 -7.56 -4.19
N LEU A 211 2.45 -6.73 -4.43
CA LEU A 211 3.44 -6.35 -3.42
C LEU A 211 3.00 -5.07 -2.71
N ILE A 212 3.25 -5.03 -1.41
CA ILE A 212 2.89 -3.92 -0.53
C ILE A 212 4.20 -3.38 0.03
N ALA A 213 4.51 -2.10 -0.19
CA ALA A 213 5.62 -1.42 0.48
C ALA A 213 5.12 -0.76 1.78
N SER A 214 6.02 -0.10 2.52
CA SER A 214 5.64 0.54 3.79
C SER A 214 6.46 1.77 4.12
N GLY A 215 5.79 2.85 4.52
CA GLY A 215 6.39 4.00 5.18
C GLY A 215 5.99 4.04 6.66
N ILE A 216 6.70 3.28 7.50
CA ILE A 216 6.30 3.09 8.92
C ILE A 216 7.40 3.36 9.95
N ALA A 217 8.63 3.63 9.50
CA ALA A 217 9.78 3.79 10.40
C ALA A 217 9.62 4.99 11.35
N TYR A 218 8.94 6.04 10.90
CA TYR A 218 8.73 7.27 11.68
C TYR A 218 7.28 7.75 11.54
N PRO A 219 6.70 8.41 12.56
CA PRO A 219 5.34 8.95 12.52
C PRO A 219 5.29 10.26 11.70
N GLN A 220 5.63 10.18 10.41
CA GLN A 220 5.72 11.33 9.50
C GLN A 220 4.37 11.68 8.88
N GLY A 221 3.44 10.72 8.87
CA GLY A 221 2.10 10.88 8.37
C GLY A 221 1.18 11.64 9.31
N ARG A 222 0.38 12.53 8.73
CA ARG A 222 -0.70 13.26 9.41
C ARG A 222 -2.04 12.79 8.88
N GLY A 223 -2.98 12.58 9.79
CA GLY A 223 -4.34 12.17 9.45
C GLY A 223 -5.37 13.05 10.13
N ARG A 224 -6.48 13.29 9.44
CA ARG A 224 -7.66 13.92 10.00
C ARG A 224 -8.87 13.04 9.71
N ARG A 225 -9.71 12.80 10.72
CA ARG A 225 -10.99 12.11 10.53
C ARG A 225 -11.89 12.95 9.62
N VAL A 226 -12.54 12.27 8.69
CA VAL A 226 -13.64 12.77 7.86
C VAL A 226 -14.79 11.77 7.94
N ASP A 227 -15.97 12.17 7.46
CA ASP A 227 -17.06 11.21 7.32
C ASP A 227 -16.61 10.04 6.42
N GLY A 228 -16.86 8.82 6.88
CA GLY A 228 -16.46 7.59 6.19
C GLY A 228 -14.95 7.26 6.18
N GLY A 229 -14.06 8.03 6.80
CA GLY A 229 -12.62 7.67 6.80
C GLY A 229 -11.64 8.72 7.30
N PHE A 230 -10.49 8.79 6.61
CA PHE A 230 -9.38 9.68 6.94
C PHE A 230 -8.87 10.39 5.69
N VAL A 231 -8.55 11.68 5.81
CA VAL A 231 -7.65 12.35 4.86
C VAL A 231 -6.25 12.27 5.45
N VAL A 232 -5.30 11.79 4.65
CA VAL A 232 -3.93 11.55 5.08
C VAL A 232 -2.95 12.30 4.18
N SER A 233 -1.88 12.83 4.77
CA SER A 233 -0.82 13.53 4.06
C SER A 233 0.51 13.37 4.77
N GLY A 234 1.61 13.49 4.02
CA GLY A 234 2.95 13.37 4.58
C GLY A 234 4.02 13.04 3.56
N LEU A 235 5.24 12.95 4.08
CA LEU A 235 6.41 12.42 3.40
C LEU A 235 6.99 11.33 4.28
N TRP A 236 6.94 10.09 3.81
CA TRP A 236 7.43 8.92 4.53
C TRP A 236 8.72 8.44 3.91
N ASN A 237 9.78 8.33 4.71
CA ASN A 237 11.06 7.84 4.23
C ASN A 237 11.15 6.32 4.45
N PHE A 238 12.14 5.67 3.82
CA PHE A 238 12.46 4.25 4.02
C PHE A 238 11.37 3.27 3.55
N SER A 239 10.73 3.54 2.43
CA SER A 239 9.78 2.66 1.76
C SER A 239 10.48 1.63 0.86
N SER A 240 11.14 0.66 1.49
CA SER A 240 11.90 -0.40 0.80
C SER A 240 11.03 -1.21 -0.17
N GLY A 241 11.51 -1.40 -1.40
CA GLY A 241 10.80 -2.14 -2.44
C GLY A 241 9.55 -1.43 -2.97
N VAL A 242 9.49 -0.10 -2.89
CA VAL A 242 8.32 0.68 -3.34
C VAL A 242 8.12 0.69 -4.85
N ASP A 243 9.19 0.63 -5.64
CA ASP A 243 9.09 0.66 -7.11
C ASP A 243 8.23 -0.47 -7.68
N PRO A 244 8.42 -1.75 -7.29
CA PRO A 244 7.55 -2.84 -7.73
C PRO A 244 6.23 -2.95 -6.96
N ALA A 245 6.01 -2.17 -5.89
CA ALA A 245 4.81 -2.27 -5.07
C ALA A 245 3.62 -1.55 -5.70
N THR A 246 2.45 -2.20 -5.66
CA THR A 246 1.17 -1.63 -6.12
C THR A 246 0.37 -1.01 -4.99
N TRP A 247 0.80 -1.21 -3.75
CA TRP A 247 0.21 -0.69 -2.52
C TRP A 247 1.29 -0.23 -1.54
N ASN A 248 0.92 0.67 -0.62
CA ASN A 248 1.80 1.09 0.45
C ASN A 248 1.05 1.19 1.80
N MET A 249 1.65 0.66 2.86
CA MET A 249 1.19 0.84 4.24
C MET A 249 1.89 2.06 4.86
N LEU A 250 1.13 3.11 5.13
CA LEU A 250 1.65 4.38 5.65
C LEU A 250 1.22 4.60 7.10
N ALA A 251 2.19 4.79 8.00
CA ALA A 251 1.93 5.11 9.40
C ALA A 251 1.47 6.57 9.54
N VAL A 252 0.30 6.77 10.13
CA VAL A 252 -0.39 8.06 10.22
C VAL A 252 -0.72 8.35 11.68
N THR A 253 -0.34 9.53 12.16
CA THR A 253 -0.85 10.03 13.43
C THR A 253 -2.07 10.89 13.18
N VAL A 254 -3.21 10.47 13.72
CA VAL A 254 -4.49 11.15 13.54
C VAL A 254 -4.67 12.20 14.63
N ARG A 255 -5.05 13.41 14.22
CA ARG A 255 -5.28 14.53 15.13
C ARG A 255 -6.70 15.08 15.05
N ASP A 256 -7.14 15.60 16.18
CA ASP A 256 -8.27 16.51 16.31
C ASP A 256 -7.74 17.81 16.94
N GLY A 257 -7.63 18.87 16.12
CA GLY A 257 -6.78 20.03 16.44
C GLY A 257 -5.33 19.61 16.71
N GLU A 258 -4.78 20.03 17.85
CA GLU A 258 -3.43 19.65 18.29
C GLU A 258 -3.37 18.29 19.01
N ARG A 259 -4.53 17.74 19.38
CA ARG A 259 -4.58 16.51 20.17
C ARG A 259 -4.40 15.29 19.29
N VAL A 260 -3.45 14.43 19.66
CA VAL A 260 -3.35 13.08 19.10
C VAL A 260 -4.52 12.24 19.61
N VAL A 261 -5.31 11.71 18.68
CA VAL A 261 -6.50 10.89 19.01
C VAL A 261 -6.38 9.45 18.54
N ASP A 262 -5.46 9.16 17.61
CA ASP A 262 -5.30 7.81 17.05
C ASP A 262 -3.95 7.64 16.34
N HIS A 263 -3.55 6.38 16.16
CA HIS A 263 -2.45 5.98 15.28
C HIS A 263 -2.98 4.93 14.31
N ARG A 264 -2.83 5.18 13.01
CA ARG A 264 -3.37 4.35 11.95
C ARG A 264 -2.28 3.90 10.99
N MET A 265 -2.50 2.74 10.39
CA MET A 265 -1.69 2.26 9.28
C MET A 265 -2.58 2.22 8.06
N CYS A 266 -2.49 3.26 7.23
CA CYS A 266 -3.37 3.42 6.07
C CYS A 266 -2.79 2.65 4.89
N LEU A 267 -3.62 1.82 4.26
CA LEU A 267 -3.27 1.11 3.04
C LEU A 267 -3.68 1.96 1.84
N VAL A 268 -2.71 2.36 1.01
CA VAL A 268 -2.89 3.34 -0.08
C VAL A 268 -2.42 2.73 -1.40
N PRO A 269 -3.22 2.80 -2.49
CA PRO A 269 -2.83 2.26 -3.78
C PRO A 269 -1.79 3.15 -4.47
N ARG A 270 -0.98 2.56 -5.35
CA ARG A 270 0.14 3.22 -6.06
C ARG A 270 -0.23 4.51 -6.78
N GLY A 271 -1.46 4.61 -7.28
CA GLY A 271 -1.97 5.76 -8.03
C GLY A 271 -2.25 6.99 -7.18
N ASP A 272 -2.31 6.85 -5.85
CA ASP A 272 -2.66 7.94 -4.96
C ASP A 272 -1.41 8.63 -4.39
N TYR A 273 -0.21 8.04 -4.49
CA TYR A 273 1.03 8.62 -3.94
C TYR A 273 2.16 8.79 -4.98
N GLU A 274 3.05 9.73 -4.71
CA GLU A 274 4.31 9.92 -5.44
C GLU A 274 5.46 9.19 -4.75
N VAL A 275 6.36 8.61 -5.54
CA VAL A 275 7.62 8.04 -5.04
C VAL A 275 8.71 9.08 -5.31
N VAL A 276 9.40 9.51 -4.25
CA VAL A 276 10.45 10.53 -4.29
C VAL A 276 11.80 9.84 -4.35
N ASP A 277 12.53 10.01 -5.45
CA ASP A 277 13.87 9.42 -5.59
C ASP A 277 14.92 10.18 -4.76
N ASP A 278 15.04 9.79 -3.49
CA ASP A 278 15.99 10.33 -2.52
C ASP A 278 16.95 9.27 -1.93
N TRP A 279 16.91 8.03 -2.45
CA TRP A 279 17.70 6.92 -1.93
C TRP A 279 19.11 6.88 -2.53
N HIS A 280 20.00 7.73 -2.01
CA HIS A 280 21.40 7.85 -2.39
C HIS A 280 22.33 7.47 -1.24
N VAL A 281 22.47 6.16 -0.99
CA VAL A 281 23.20 5.61 0.16
C VAL A 281 24.43 4.80 -0.25
N VAL A 282 25.28 4.46 0.73
CA VAL A 282 26.54 3.70 0.52
C VAL A 282 26.37 2.18 0.60
N GLY A 283 25.25 1.71 1.14
CA GLY A 283 24.94 0.29 1.27
C GLY A 283 23.44 0.08 1.30
N MET A 284 23.01 -1.16 1.05
CA MET A 284 21.59 -1.48 0.83
C MET A 284 20.99 -0.71 -0.35
N ARG A 285 21.79 -0.32 -1.35
CA ARG A 285 21.33 0.61 -2.39
C ARG A 285 20.17 0.05 -3.19
N SER A 286 20.20 -1.24 -3.50
CA SER A 286 19.15 -1.92 -4.28
C SER A 286 17.86 -2.23 -3.50
N THR A 287 17.72 -1.80 -2.24
CA THR A 287 16.42 -1.85 -1.58
C THR A 287 15.43 -0.85 -2.17
N GLY A 288 15.91 0.27 -2.73
CA GLY A 288 15.05 1.35 -3.21
C GLY A 288 14.23 2.00 -2.09
N SER A 289 14.82 2.21 -0.90
CA SER A 289 14.13 2.58 0.35
C SER A 289 13.92 4.05 0.58
#